data_AF-A0A3B8YY26-F1
#
_entry.id   AF-A0A3B8YY26-F1
#
_cell.length_a   1.000
_cell.length_b   1.000
_cell.length_c   1.000
_cell.angle_alpha   90.00
_cell.angle_beta   90.00
_cell.angle_gamma   90.00
#
_symmetry.space_group_name_H-M   'P 1'
#
loop_
_entity.id
_entity.type
_entity.pdbx_description
1 polymer ?
#
loop_
_entity_poly.entity_id
_entity_poly.type
_entity_poly.pdbx_seq_one_letter_code
_entity_poly.pdbx_strand_id
1 'polypeptide(L)'
;MAEKGFEFCEHELNMKSTLLKSRVRGEEILAILMILMLVVAMPADARDCGGRKACDCGDKVVRDHILTRSLGPCPGVGLRMGPGATLDGNGEAIRGSGREAGIIFDEKAIGAVVRNLEVSGFKRGVRFAGVRGARLENVQSHHNGDRKTAVGYGVDLARGASENILVGLRVFENADEGIHFGTGANRNRLEDSEVFDNYRENIYFLQNRGNEVHRSKLHGGGAAAFYIKHAPETVLSENEISDRPIQLRGRSDRVRLVDNRLRKSSVNLEPFKDDVPEGVRISGGQIETPGHACVRLRGARKVWVENVKFSCRGSVSVEQGADVRVTLDSFTEARCEGTGAVTQLGYLEQRFVDAQGAGVGGVTVLDNQGVSWGKSSSDGRVERVLPLATLTCPARDVSSTGLRASRGTWTEPLNPKAGKVVLVPVEPAGADQG
;
A
#
# COMPACT_ATOMS: atom_id res chain seq x y z
N MET A 1 16.27 23.04 3.31
CA MET A 1 14.89 23.61 3.25
C MET A 1 14.12 22.97 4.37
N ALA A 2 13.64 23.76 5.34
CA ALA A 2 12.97 23.24 6.51
C ALA A 2 11.58 22.69 6.12
N GLU A 3 11.37 21.40 6.35
CA GLU A 3 10.07 20.75 6.30
C GLU A 3 9.18 21.37 7.39
N LYS A 4 8.38 22.38 7.02
CA LYS A 4 7.22 22.73 7.82
C LYS A 4 6.30 21.53 7.75
N GLY A 5 6.16 20.82 8.87
CA GLY A 5 5.22 19.71 9.01
C GLY A 5 3.84 20.17 8.58
N PHE A 6 3.40 19.71 7.41
CA PHE A 6 2.01 19.81 6.99
C PHE A 6 1.21 18.88 7.90
N GLU A 7 0.76 19.43 9.01
CA GLU A 7 -0.20 18.79 9.90
C GLU A 7 -1.48 18.56 9.07
N PHE A 8 -1.81 17.29 8.89
CA PHE A 8 -2.90 16.80 8.05
C PHE A 8 -4.24 17.37 8.54
N CYS A 9 -4.88 18.23 7.76
CA CYS A 9 -6.31 18.52 7.94
C CYS A 9 -7.13 17.30 7.50
N GLU A 10 -7.54 16.47 8.46
CA GLU A 10 -8.62 15.49 8.32
C GLU A 10 -9.95 16.23 8.05
N HIS A 11 -10.11 16.78 6.84
CA HIS A 11 -11.20 17.71 6.54
C HIS A 11 -12.56 17.05 6.21
N GLU A 12 -12.65 15.71 6.16
CA GLU A 12 -13.89 15.01 5.76
C GLU A 12 -14.60 14.18 6.85
N LEU A 13 -14.10 14.12 8.09
CA LEU A 13 -14.69 13.23 9.12
C LEU A 13 -15.45 13.91 10.28
N ASN A 14 -15.68 15.22 10.26
CA ASN A 14 -16.32 15.90 11.39
C ASN A 14 -17.46 16.87 11.04
N MET A 15 -18.40 16.44 10.17
CA MET A 15 -19.66 17.15 9.96
C MET A 15 -20.78 16.57 10.85
N LYS A 16 -20.62 16.68 12.17
CA LYS A 16 -21.70 16.40 13.15
C LYS A 16 -22.36 17.72 13.60
N SER A 17 -23.58 17.91 13.12
CA SER A 17 -24.69 18.70 13.68
C SER A 17 -24.37 20.00 14.44
N THR A 18 -24.40 21.13 13.73
CA THR A 18 -24.75 22.42 14.33
C THR A 18 -26.19 22.74 13.95
N LEU A 19 -27.14 22.33 14.80
CA LEU A 19 -28.54 22.73 14.76
C LEU A 19 -28.65 24.23 15.10
N LEU A 20 -28.83 25.07 14.08
CA LEU A 20 -29.20 26.48 14.25
C LEU A 20 -30.70 26.59 14.58
N LYS A 21 -31.01 27.00 15.81
CA LYS A 21 -32.31 27.57 16.19
C LYS A 21 -32.34 29.05 15.76
N SER A 22 -33.03 29.38 14.67
CA SER A 22 -33.40 30.77 14.35
C SER A 22 -34.87 31.03 14.72
N ARG A 23 -35.09 32.05 15.54
CA ARG A 23 -36.40 32.65 15.84
C ARG A 23 -36.80 33.52 14.65
N VAL A 24 -37.86 33.17 13.95
CA VAL A 24 -38.48 34.03 12.93
C VAL A 24 -39.40 35.02 13.63
N ARG A 25 -39.10 36.32 13.53
CA ARG A 25 -40.03 37.42 13.82
C ARG A 25 -40.77 37.74 12.53
N GLY A 26 -42.10 37.75 12.57
CA GLY A 26 -42.94 38.03 11.42
C GLY A 26 -43.01 39.53 11.16
N GLU A 27 -42.49 39.99 10.03
CA GLU A 27 -42.87 41.25 9.38
C GLU A 27 -42.32 41.42 7.93
N GLU A 28 -42.04 40.33 7.19
CA GLU A 28 -41.58 40.42 5.78
C GLU A 28 -42.38 39.51 4.84
N ILE A 29 -43.68 39.78 4.67
CA ILE A 29 -44.56 38.97 3.79
C ILE A 29 -44.60 39.48 2.33
N LEU A 30 -44.04 40.66 2.01
CA LEU A 30 -44.12 41.23 0.66
C LEU A 30 -42.89 40.98 -0.25
N ALA A 31 -41.75 40.55 0.28
CA ALA A 31 -40.55 40.19 -0.50
C ALA A 31 -40.56 38.73 -1.02
N ILE A 32 -41.52 37.92 -0.58
CA ILE A 32 -41.62 36.48 -0.88
C ILE A 32 -42.14 36.20 -2.30
N LEU A 33 -42.82 37.16 -2.96
CA LEU A 33 -43.39 36.92 -4.29
C LEU A 33 -42.43 37.17 -5.46
N MET A 34 -41.38 37.98 -5.30
CA MET A 34 -40.35 38.21 -6.35
C MET A 34 -39.19 37.21 -6.30
N ILE A 35 -39.05 36.47 -5.19
CA ILE A 35 -38.07 35.37 -5.05
C ILE A 35 -38.58 34.06 -5.69
N LEU A 36 -39.87 34.00 -6.08
CA LEU A 36 -40.49 32.82 -6.69
C LEU A 36 -40.22 32.64 -8.20
N MET A 37 -39.44 33.55 -8.83
CA MET A 37 -38.88 33.37 -10.18
C MET A 37 -37.39 32.96 -10.16
N LEU A 38 -36.87 32.47 -9.03
CA LEU A 38 -35.75 31.53 -9.11
C LEU A 38 -36.30 30.27 -9.79
N VAL A 39 -36.15 30.22 -11.11
CA VAL A 39 -36.23 28.99 -11.89
C VAL A 39 -35.25 28.03 -11.23
N VAL A 40 -35.77 27.17 -10.36
CA VAL A 40 -35.03 26.04 -9.83
C VAL A 40 -34.78 25.19 -11.06
N ALA A 41 -33.60 25.36 -11.66
CA ALA A 41 -33.12 24.49 -12.71
C ALA A 41 -33.07 23.10 -12.09
N MET A 42 -34.16 22.36 -12.27
CA MET A 42 -34.21 20.99 -11.80
C MET A 42 -33.04 20.29 -12.47
N PRO A 43 -32.20 19.57 -11.69
CA PRO A 43 -31.08 18.84 -12.26
C PRO A 43 -31.67 17.94 -13.34
N ALA A 44 -31.32 18.24 -14.61
CA ALA A 44 -31.74 17.41 -15.71
C ALA A 44 -31.20 16.01 -15.42
N ASP A 45 -32.10 15.03 -15.27
CA ASP A 45 -31.71 13.65 -15.03
C ASP A 45 -30.71 13.23 -16.11
N ALA A 46 -29.64 12.57 -15.68
CA ALA A 46 -28.63 12.02 -16.56
C ALA A 46 -29.32 11.15 -17.62
N ARG A 47 -29.17 11.50 -18.90
CA ARG A 47 -29.78 10.71 -19.97
C ARG A 47 -29.03 9.40 -20.09
N ASP A 48 -29.76 8.32 -20.34
CA ASP A 48 -29.15 7.03 -20.64
C ASP A 48 -28.50 7.06 -22.03
N CYS A 49 -27.26 6.58 -22.16
CA CYS A 49 -26.52 6.42 -23.42
C CYS A 49 -25.93 4.99 -23.54
N GLY A 50 -25.31 4.71 -24.68
CA GLY A 50 -24.67 3.43 -24.98
C GLY A 50 -25.36 2.60 -26.07
N GLY A 51 -24.75 1.48 -26.44
CA GLY A 51 -25.09 0.77 -27.67
C GLY A 51 -24.89 1.67 -28.88
N ARG A 52 -25.96 1.92 -29.64
CA ARG A 52 -25.96 2.83 -30.79
C ARG A 52 -26.20 4.30 -30.42
N LYS A 53 -26.59 4.59 -29.17
CA LYS A 53 -26.83 5.95 -28.72
C LYS A 53 -25.52 6.56 -28.24
N ALA A 54 -25.06 7.60 -28.94
CA ALA A 54 -23.87 8.36 -28.54
C ALA A 54 -24.03 8.91 -27.12
N CYS A 55 -22.94 8.94 -26.37
CA CYS A 55 -22.88 9.54 -25.04
C CYS A 55 -22.46 11.01 -25.11
N ASP A 56 -23.06 11.84 -24.26
CA ASP A 56 -22.67 13.23 -24.01
C ASP A 56 -22.27 13.43 -22.53
N CYS A 57 -21.67 14.58 -22.21
CA CYS A 57 -21.31 14.91 -20.82
C CYS A 57 -22.54 14.83 -19.88
N GLY A 58 -22.38 14.11 -18.77
CA GLY A 58 -23.40 13.91 -17.75
C GLY A 58 -24.26 12.66 -17.94
N ASP A 59 -24.16 11.99 -19.09
CA ASP A 59 -24.96 10.80 -19.39
C ASP A 59 -24.59 9.58 -18.53
N LYS A 60 -25.53 8.62 -18.49
CA LYS A 60 -25.35 7.31 -17.87
C LYS A 60 -25.18 6.23 -18.94
N VAL A 61 -24.04 5.55 -18.96
CA VAL A 61 -23.75 4.43 -19.87
C VAL A 61 -24.48 3.18 -19.37
N VAL A 62 -25.59 2.82 -20.00
CA VAL A 62 -26.43 1.67 -19.60
C VAL A 62 -26.26 0.44 -20.48
N ARG A 63 -25.50 0.56 -21.57
CA ARG A 63 -25.15 -0.52 -22.50
C ARG A 63 -23.74 -0.29 -23.01
N ASP A 64 -23.09 -1.36 -23.47
CA ASP A 64 -21.74 -1.30 -24.02
C ASP A 64 -21.61 -0.23 -25.10
N HIS A 65 -20.53 0.54 -25.04
CA HIS A 65 -20.32 1.68 -25.92
C HIS A 65 -18.84 1.88 -26.23
N ILE A 66 -18.57 2.28 -27.47
CA ILE A 66 -17.25 2.72 -27.92
C ILE A 66 -17.38 4.21 -28.20
N LEU A 67 -16.58 5.03 -27.53
CA LEU A 67 -16.55 6.46 -27.83
C LEU A 67 -16.02 6.69 -29.25
N THR A 68 -16.75 7.49 -30.02
CA THR A 68 -16.37 7.86 -31.39
C THR A 68 -15.79 9.27 -31.48
N ARG A 69 -15.74 9.99 -30.34
CA ARG A 69 -15.21 11.33 -30.19
C ARG A 69 -14.92 11.62 -28.73
N SER A 70 -13.99 12.52 -28.48
CA SER A 70 -13.72 13.09 -27.16
C SER A 70 -14.92 13.90 -26.66
N LEU A 71 -15.13 13.89 -25.34
CA LEU A 71 -16.14 14.67 -24.64
C LEU A 71 -15.52 15.82 -23.86
N GLY A 72 -16.18 16.97 -23.85
CA GLY A 72 -15.87 18.09 -22.96
C GLY A 72 -15.42 19.38 -23.66
N PRO A 73 -15.11 20.43 -22.87
CA PRO A 73 -15.05 20.41 -21.40
C PRO A 73 -16.42 20.21 -20.76
N CYS A 74 -16.56 19.17 -19.94
CA CYS A 74 -17.79 18.85 -19.24
C CYS A 74 -17.94 19.79 -18.04
N PRO A 75 -19.09 20.49 -17.90
CA PRO A 75 -19.31 21.44 -16.80
C PRO A 75 -19.54 20.77 -15.43
N GLY A 76 -19.69 19.45 -15.41
CA GLY A 76 -19.96 18.64 -14.21
C GLY A 76 -19.34 17.25 -14.35
N VAL A 77 -20.14 16.21 -14.13
CA VAL A 77 -19.71 14.82 -14.33
C VAL A 77 -19.45 14.56 -15.82
N GLY A 78 -18.40 13.81 -16.14
CA GLY A 78 -18.16 13.32 -17.50
C GLY A 78 -19.17 12.24 -17.88
N LEU A 79 -19.05 11.03 -17.34
CA LEU A 79 -20.01 9.94 -17.53
C LEU A 79 -20.26 9.15 -16.23
N ARG A 80 -21.45 8.55 -16.12
CA ARG A 80 -21.81 7.62 -15.05
C ARG A 80 -21.95 6.21 -15.60
N MET A 81 -21.38 5.22 -14.92
CA MET A 81 -21.49 3.83 -15.35
C MET A 81 -22.77 3.18 -14.81
N GLY A 82 -23.48 2.46 -15.67
CA GLY A 82 -24.56 1.55 -15.29
C GLY A 82 -24.04 0.14 -14.97
N PRO A 83 -24.86 -0.72 -14.34
CA PRO A 83 -24.49 -2.10 -14.01
C PRO A 83 -24.09 -2.89 -15.27
N GLY A 84 -22.95 -3.58 -15.21
CA GLY A 84 -22.47 -4.47 -16.27
C GLY A 84 -22.10 -3.80 -17.60
N ALA A 85 -22.22 -2.48 -17.72
CA ALA A 85 -21.93 -1.78 -18.96
C ALA A 85 -20.42 -1.61 -19.16
N THR A 86 -19.96 -1.78 -20.40
CA THR A 86 -18.58 -1.52 -20.82
C THR A 86 -18.49 -0.21 -21.59
N LEU A 87 -17.64 0.71 -21.14
CA LEU A 87 -17.23 1.88 -21.92
C LEU A 87 -15.81 1.67 -22.44
N ASP A 88 -15.66 1.54 -23.75
CA ASP A 88 -14.38 1.60 -24.43
C ASP A 88 -14.14 3.02 -24.92
N GLY A 89 -13.11 3.68 -24.39
CA GLY A 89 -12.75 5.03 -24.77
C GLY A 89 -12.17 5.12 -26.18
N ASN A 90 -11.69 4.02 -26.77
CA ASN A 90 -11.04 4.03 -28.09
C ASN A 90 -9.92 5.08 -28.22
N GLY A 91 -9.22 5.38 -27.12
CA GLY A 91 -8.20 6.43 -27.05
C GLY A 91 -8.74 7.86 -26.98
N GLU A 92 -10.05 8.06 -26.98
CA GLU A 92 -10.67 9.37 -26.82
C GLU A 92 -10.51 9.91 -25.40
N ALA A 93 -10.70 11.21 -25.26
CA ALA A 93 -10.60 11.91 -23.98
C ALA A 93 -11.96 12.34 -23.44
N ILE A 94 -12.09 12.34 -22.12
CA ILE A 94 -13.14 13.05 -21.39
C ILE A 94 -12.46 14.15 -20.59
N ARG A 95 -12.82 15.41 -20.88
CA ARG A 95 -12.22 16.60 -20.27
C ARG A 95 -13.21 17.34 -19.41
N GLY A 96 -12.79 17.80 -18.24
CA GLY A 96 -13.61 18.54 -17.29
C GLY A 96 -13.30 20.03 -17.23
N SER A 97 -14.09 20.76 -16.45
CA SER A 97 -13.90 22.19 -16.15
C SER A 97 -13.45 22.46 -14.70
N GLY A 98 -12.79 21.49 -14.05
CA GLY A 98 -12.34 21.53 -12.66
C GLY A 98 -13.38 21.10 -11.63
N ARG A 99 -14.51 20.54 -12.06
CA ARG A 99 -15.64 20.14 -11.20
C ARG A 99 -15.81 18.63 -11.17
N GLU A 100 -16.49 18.12 -10.15
CA GLU A 100 -16.97 16.72 -10.04
C GLU A 100 -15.94 15.65 -10.45
N ALA A 101 -16.40 14.55 -11.05
CA ALA A 101 -15.56 13.45 -11.53
C ALA A 101 -15.76 13.20 -13.02
N GLY A 102 -14.70 12.79 -13.72
CA GLY A 102 -14.76 12.44 -15.14
C GLY A 102 -15.55 11.16 -15.37
N ILE A 103 -15.26 10.11 -14.61
CA ILE A 103 -16.02 8.86 -14.60
C ILE A 103 -16.51 8.57 -13.19
N ILE A 104 -17.78 8.18 -13.05
CA ILE A 104 -18.34 7.71 -11.78
C ILE A 104 -18.84 6.28 -11.91
N PHE A 105 -18.30 5.40 -11.07
CA PHE A 105 -18.92 4.13 -10.71
C PHE A 105 -19.67 4.32 -9.39
N ASP A 106 -20.99 4.42 -9.46
CA ASP A 106 -21.81 4.43 -8.25
C ASP A 106 -22.03 3.02 -7.69
N GLU A 107 -22.65 2.91 -6.51
CA GLU A 107 -22.92 1.64 -5.84
C GLU A 107 -23.69 0.61 -6.69
N LYS A 108 -24.38 1.06 -7.76
CA LYS A 108 -25.16 0.22 -8.67
C LYS A 108 -24.38 -0.18 -9.91
N ALA A 109 -23.19 0.38 -10.16
CA ALA A 109 -22.34 0.09 -11.31
C ALA A 109 -21.55 -1.23 -11.18
N ILE A 110 -22.15 -2.25 -10.55
CA ILE A 110 -21.51 -3.54 -10.31
C ILE A 110 -21.14 -4.19 -11.65
N GLY A 111 -19.91 -4.69 -11.76
CA GLY A 111 -19.42 -5.35 -12.96
C GLY A 111 -19.19 -4.42 -14.15
N ALA A 112 -19.34 -3.10 -13.98
CA ALA A 112 -19.06 -2.16 -15.05
C ALA A 112 -17.56 -2.10 -15.36
N VAL A 113 -17.24 -1.84 -16.63
CA VAL A 113 -15.87 -1.77 -17.13
C VAL A 113 -15.66 -0.45 -17.85
N VAL A 114 -14.55 0.23 -17.59
CA VAL A 114 -14.09 1.39 -18.38
C VAL A 114 -12.68 1.13 -18.83
N ARG A 115 -12.40 1.34 -20.12
CA ARG A 115 -11.07 1.08 -20.68
C ARG A 115 -10.62 2.03 -21.78
N ASN A 116 -9.33 2.07 -22.05
CA ASN A 116 -8.69 2.77 -23.19
C ASN A 116 -9.12 4.24 -23.31
N LEU A 117 -9.01 4.99 -22.21
CA LEU A 117 -9.59 6.33 -22.09
C LEU A 117 -8.59 7.32 -21.48
N GLU A 118 -8.61 8.58 -21.92
CA GLU A 118 -7.96 9.69 -21.23
C GLU A 118 -8.99 10.48 -20.41
N VAL A 119 -8.68 10.78 -19.14
CA VAL A 119 -9.54 11.57 -18.24
C VAL A 119 -8.74 12.69 -17.58
N SER A 120 -9.15 13.94 -17.80
CA SER A 120 -8.42 15.10 -17.29
C SER A 120 -9.29 16.32 -16.98
N GLY A 121 -8.78 17.21 -16.13
CA GLY A 121 -9.42 18.50 -15.84
C GLY A 121 -10.68 18.39 -14.97
N PHE A 122 -10.89 17.31 -14.22
CA PHE A 122 -11.98 17.21 -13.24
C PHE A 122 -11.49 17.51 -11.83
N LYS A 123 -12.38 17.63 -10.83
CA LYS A 123 -11.92 17.60 -9.42
C LYS A 123 -11.36 16.22 -9.07
N ARG A 124 -11.89 15.15 -9.67
CA ARG A 124 -11.40 13.77 -9.58
C ARG A 124 -11.42 13.15 -10.97
N GLY A 125 -10.37 12.46 -11.40
CA GLY A 125 -10.40 11.80 -12.71
C GLY A 125 -11.48 10.71 -12.75
N VAL A 126 -11.27 9.65 -11.98
CA VAL A 126 -12.21 8.52 -11.86
C VAL A 126 -12.61 8.33 -10.40
N ARG A 127 -13.91 8.12 -10.13
CA ARG A 127 -14.42 7.88 -8.78
C ARG A 127 -15.21 6.58 -8.69
N PHE A 128 -14.79 5.71 -7.77
CA PHE A 128 -15.52 4.54 -7.31
C PHE A 128 -16.24 4.92 -6.02
N ALA A 129 -17.56 5.03 -6.06
CA ALA A 129 -18.39 5.46 -4.92
C ALA A 129 -19.21 4.28 -4.39
N GLY A 130 -18.60 3.46 -3.53
CA GLY A 130 -19.26 2.29 -2.92
C GLY A 130 -19.50 1.11 -3.86
N VAL A 131 -19.04 1.17 -5.10
CA VAL A 131 -19.16 0.09 -6.09
C VAL A 131 -18.30 -1.12 -5.71
N ARG A 132 -18.72 -2.30 -6.16
CA ARG A 132 -17.94 -3.52 -6.09
C ARG A 132 -17.79 -4.21 -7.44
N GLY A 133 -16.67 -4.90 -7.63
CA GLY A 133 -16.44 -5.71 -8.84
C GLY A 133 -16.38 -4.91 -10.14
N ALA A 134 -16.14 -3.59 -10.08
CA ALA A 134 -15.93 -2.78 -11.26
C ALA A 134 -14.47 -2.87 -11.73
N ARG A 135 -14.22 -2.55 -13.01
CA ARG A 135 -12.90 -2.63 -13.64
C ARG A 135 -12.53 -1.33 -14.33
N LEU A 136 -11.28 -0.91 -14.16
CA LEU A 136 -10.68 0.22 -14.87
C LEU A 136 -9.38 -0.24 -15.54
N GLU A 137 -9.30 -0.14 -16.86
CA GLU A 137 -8.24 -0.78 -17.65
C GLU A 137 -7.61 0.20 -18.65
N ASN A 138 -6.28 0.33 -18.69
CA ASN A 138 -5.60 1.15 -19.70
C ASN A 138 -6.12 2.60 -19.75
N VAL A 139 -6.37 3.19 -18.59
CA VAL A 139 -6.87 4.57 -18.46
C VAL A 139 -5.73 5.50 -18.05
N GLN A 140 -5.66 6.65 -18.72
CA GLN A 140 -4.79 7.76 -18.33
C GLN A 140 -5.61 8.75 -17.52
N SER A 141 -5.19 9.05 -16.29
CA SER A 141 -5.88 10.01 -15.42
C SER A 141 -4.91 11.07 -14.91
N HIS A 142 -5.05 12.29 -15.41
CA HIS A 142 -4.07 13.34 -15.16
C HIS A 142 -4.65 14.74 -15.04
N HIS A 143 -3.88 15.65 -14.43
CA HIS A 143 -4.25 17.06 -14.29
C HIS A 143 -5.64 17.28 -13.68
N ASN A 144 -6.03 16.41 -12.74
CA ASN A 144 -7.26 16.56 -11.98
C ASN A 144 -7.01 17.32 -10.68
N GLY A 145 -7.99 18.10 -10.25
CA GLY A 145 -7.98 18.89 -9.04
C GLY A 145 -7.47 20.31 -9.19
N ASP A 146 -7.24 20.96 -8.05
CA ASP A 146 -6.66 22.29 -7.94
C ASP A 146 -5.39 22.25 -7.07
N ARG A 147 -4.24 22.44 -7.71
CA ARG A 147 -2.92 22.42 -7.06
C ARG A 147 -2.75 23.53 -6.02
N LYS A 148 -3.50 24.63 -6.11
CA LYS A 148 -3.41 25.73 -5.12
C LYS A 148 -4.00 25.31 -3.78
N THR A 149 -5.04 24.51 -3.81
CA THR A 149 -5.73 24.00 -2.61
C THR A 149 -5.29 22.59 -2.24
N ALA A 150 -4.46 21.95 -3.06
CA ALA A 150 -4.02 20.57 -2.91
C ALA A 150 -5.20 19.59 -2.80
N VAL A 151 -6.23 19.80 -3.63
CA VAL A 151 -7.43 18.96 -3.66
C VAL A 151 -7.63 18.41 -5.05
N GLY A 152 -7.67 17.08 -5.15
CA GLY A 152 -8.17 16.37 -6.31
C GLY A 152 -7.32 15.19 -6.72
N TYR A 153 -8.02 14.09 -6.96
CA TYR A 153 -7.42 12.77 -7.12
C TYR A 153 -7.40 12.36 -8.59
N GLY A 154 -6.39 11.60 -8.99
CA GLY A 154 -6.45 10.88 -10.27
C GLY A 154 -7.56 9.84 -10.21
N VAL A 155 -7.45 8.88 -9.28
CA VAL A 155 -8.46 7.84 -9.03
C VAL A 155 -8.84 7.83 -7.55
N ASP A 156 -10.14 7.86 -7.26
CA ASP A 156 -10.69 7.93 -5.91
C ASP A 156 -11.59 6.72 -5.62
N LEU A 157 -11.14 5.82 -4.75
CA LEU A 157 -11.94 4.71 -4.22
C LEU A 157 -12.52 5.11 -2.86
N ALA A 158 -13.78 5.54 -2.87
CA ALA A 158 -14.45 6.11 -1.72
C ALA A 158 -15.67 5.29 -1.28
N ARG A 159 -16.17 5.61 -0.08
CA ARG A 159 -17.45 5.11 0.47
C ARG A 159 -17.55 3.58 0.48
N GLY A 160 -16.46 2.90 0.80
CA GLY A 160 -16.46 1.44 0.90
C GLY A 160 -16.29 0.70 -0.44
N ALA A 161 -15.84 1.36 -1.51
CA ALA A 161 -15.60 0.72 -2.80
C ALA A 161 -14.63 -0.48 -2.66
N SER A 162 -15.10 -1.69 -2.96
CA SER A 162 -14.37 -2.92 -2.61
C SER A 162 -14.31 -3.92 -3.76
N GLU A 163 -13.30 -4.80 -3.78
CA GLU A 163 -13.20 -5.87 -4.78
C GLU A 163 -13.17 -5.36 -6.23
N ASN A 164 -12.63 -4.15 -6.45
CA ASN A 164 -12.44 -3.57 -7.77
C ASN A 164 -11.05 -3.88 -8.32
N ILE A 165 -10.91 -3.89 -9.64
CA ILE A 165 -9.67 -4.25 -10.34
C ILE A 165 -9.25 -3.09 -11.24
N LEU A 166 -8.04 -2.59 -11.02
CA LEU A 166 -7.43 -1.47 -11.73
C LEU A 166 -6.16 -2.00 -12.42
N VAL A 167 -6.07 -1.91 -13.75
CA VAL A 167 -4.97 -2.53 -14.51
C VAL A 167 -4.45 -1.59 -15.60
N GLY A 168 -3.14 -1.53 -15.80
CA GLY A 168 -2.56 -0.81 -16.93
C GLY A 168 -2.75 0.71 -16.86
N LEU A 169 -2.91 1.27 -15.66
CA LEU A 169 -3.21 2.69 -15.50
C LEU A 169 -1.97 3.56 -15.66
N ARG A 170 -2.17 4.79 -16.14
CA ARG A 170 -1.17 5.86 -16.05
C ARG A 170 -1.78 7.03 -15.29
N VAL A 171 -1.32 7.28 -14.06
CA VAL A 171 -1.94 8.28 -13.17
C VAL A 171 -0.90 9.30 -12.72
N PHE A 172 -1.03 10.54 -13.20
CA PHE A 172 0.03 11.52 -13.04
C PHE A 172 -0.42 12.97 -12.94
N GLU A 173 0.41 13.81 -12.34
CA GLU A 173 0.23 15.27 -12.30
C GLU A 173 -1.08 15.76 -11.68
N ASN A 174 -1.73 14.94 -10.85
CA ASN A 174 -2.93 15.30 -10.12
C ASN A 174 -2.60 16.20 -8.91
N ALA A 175 -3.58 17.01 -8.51
CA ALA A 175 -3.39 18.11 -7.57
C ALA A 175 -3.24 17.68 -6.10
N ASP A 176 -3.65 16.47 -5.76
CA ASP A 176 -3.47 15.86 -4.45
C ASP A 176 -2.76 14.52 -4.63
N GLU A 177 -3.49 13.41 -4.49
CA GLU A 177 -2.94 12.07 -4.67
C GLU A 177 -3.19 11.52 -6.08
N GLY A 178 -2.33 10.62 -6.53
CA GLY A 178 -2.56 9.85 -7.75
C GLY A 178 -3.76 8.92 -7.60
N ILE A 179 -3.65 7.94 -6.70
CA ILE A 179 -4.70 6.97 -6.40
C ILE A 179 -4.98 6.97 -4.89
N HIS A 180 -6.23 7.24 -4.53
CA HIS A 180 -6.72 7.27 -3.15
C HIS A 180 -7.59 6.05 -2.86
N PHE A 181 -7.13 5.17 -1.96
CA PHE A 181 -7.95 4.12 -1.34
C PHE A 181 -8.51 4.67 -0.02
N GLY A 182 -9.71 5.23 -0.07
CA GLY A 182 -10.34 5.87 1.07
C GLY A 182 -10.92 4.89 2.09
N THR A 183 -11.55 5.45 3.12
CA THR A 183 -12.09 4.68 4.25
C THR A 183 -13.04 3.57 3.78
N GLY A 184 -12.75 2.36 4.24
CA GLY A 184 -13.51 1.14 3.93
C GLY A 184 -13.33 0.59 2.51
N ALA A 185 -12.49 1.19 1.67
CA ALA A 185 -12.25 0.71 0.31
C ALA A 185 -11.35 -0.54 0.33
N ASN A 186 -11.95 -1.72 0.48
CA ASN A 186 -11.24 -2.95 0.86
C ASN A 186 -11.04 -3.92 -0.30
N ARG A 187 -9.97 -4.73 -0.25
CA ARG A 187 -9.76 -5.86 -1.17
C ARG A 187 -9.80 -5.45 -2.64
N ASN A 188 -9.39 -4.22 -2.95
CA ASN A 188 -9.18 -3.76 -4.32
C ASN A 188 -7.78 -4.15 -4.78
N ARG A 189 -7.60 -4.24 -6.09
CA ARG A 189 -6.33 -4.60 -6.70
C ARG A 189 -5.90 -3.60 -7.75
N LEU A 190 -4.63 -3.21 -7.70
CA LEU A 190 -3.95 -2.43 -8.72
C LEU A 190 -2.82 -3.28 -9.32
N GLU A 191 -2.78 -3.40 -10.65
CA GLU A 191 -1.77 -4.21 -11.35
C GLU A 191 -1.17 -3.44 -12.53
N ASP A 192 0.11 -3.71 -12.81
CA ASP A 192 0.77 -3.34 -14.07
C ASP A 192 0.60 -1.85 -14.45
N SER A 193 0.68 -0.96 -13.45
CA SER A 193 0.35 0.46 -13.60
C SER A 193 1.55 1.37 -13.33
N GLU A 194 1.52 2.59 -13.89
CA GLU A 194 2.52 3.63 -13.65
C GLU A 194 1.86 4.84 -12.96
N VAL A 195 2.35 5.21 -11.78
CA VAL A 195 1.81 6.34 -10.98
C VAL A 195 2.94 7.28 -10.58
N PHE A 196 2.88 8.53 -11.04
CA PHE A 196 4.03 9.44 -10.92
C PHE A 196 3.66 10.93 -10.88
N ASP A 197 4.55 11.75 -10.35
CA ASP A 197 4.44 13.22 -10.35
C ASP A 197 3.10 13.78 -9.83
N ASN A 198 2.45 13.08 -8.91
CA ASN A 198 1.28 13.59 -8.18
C ASN A 198 1.72 14.49 -7.02
N TYR A 199 0.93 15.52 -6.73
CA TYR A 199 1.37 16.62 -5.88
C TYR A 199 1.78 16.21 -4.46
N ARG A 200 1.02 15.30 -3.81
CA ARG A 200 1.33 14.80 -2.46
C ARG A 200 1.81 13.35 -2.50
N GLU A 201 0.91 12.38 -2.56
CA GLU A 201 1.28 10.96 -2.62
C GLU A 201 0.95 10.37 -3.99
N ASN A 202 1.75 9.42 -4.46
CA ASN A 202 1.37 8.66 -5.64
C ASN A 202 0.19 7.73 -5.30
N ILE A 203 0.31 6.93 -4.25
CA ILE A 203 -0.77 6.05 -3.78
C ILE A 203 -0.96 6.21 -2.26
N TYR A 204 -2.21 6.47 -1.83
CA TYR A 204 -2.57 6.59 -0.42
C TYR A 204 -3.65 5.60 0.00
N PHE A 205 -3.38 4.80 1.03
CA PHE A 205 -4.35 3.98 1.74
C PHE A 205 -4.73 4.60 3.08
N LEU A 206 -6.03 4.86 3.27
CA LEU A 206 -6.57 5.41 4.51
C LEU A 206 -7.71 4.53 5.04
N GLN A 207 -7.52 3.95 6.24
CA GLN A 207 -8.58 3.26 6.98
C GLN A 207 -9.34 2.19 6.16
N ASN A 208 -8.58 1.33 5.48
CA ASN A 208 -9.10 0.25 4.64
C ASN A 208 -8.34 -1.06 4.94
N ARG A 209 -8.61 -2.16 4.24
CA ARG A 209 -7.89 -3.43 4.49
C ARG A 209 -7.75 -4.28 3.25
N GLY A 210 -6.66 -5.07 3.24
CA GLY A 210 -6.48 -6.17 2.31
C GLY A 210 -6.37 -5.74 0.85
N ASN A 211 -5.96 -4.50 0.57
CA ASN A 211 -5.74 -4.04 -0.80
C ASN A 211 -4.38 -4.52 -1.30
N GLU A 212 -4.26 -4.72 -2.61
CA GLU A 212 -3.05 -5.27 -3.20
C GLU A 212 -2.58 -4.41 -4.39
N VAL A 213 -1.26 -4.19 -4.48
CA VAL A 213 -0.62 -3.48 -5.59
C VAL A 213 0.54 -4.32 -6.12
N HIS A 214 0.48 -4.66 -7.40
CA HIS A 214 1.41 -5.58 -8.04
C HIS A 214 2.07 -4.96 -9.28
N ARG A 215 3.35 -5.30 -9.49
CA ARG A 215 4.09 -5.04 -10.75
C ARG A 215 3.94 -3.60 -11.27
N SER A 216 3.85 -2.65 -10.35
CA SER A 216 3.59 -1.25 -10.69
C SER A 216 4.85 -0.41 -10.51
N LYS A 217 4.95 0.65 -11.30
CA LYS A 217 6.07 1.58 -11.29
C LYS A 217 5.64 2.90 -10.66
N LEU A 218 6.37 3.34 -9.65
CA LEU A 218 6.11 4.58 -8.92
C LEU A 218 7.37 5.44 -8.86
N HIS A 219 7.25 6.70 -9.25
CA HIS A 219 8.38 7.64 -9.26
C HIS A 219 7.89 9.09 -9.16
N GLY A 220 8.77 10.00 -8.76
CA GLY A 220 8.47 11.42 -8.64
C GLY A 220 7.38 11.73 -7.61
N GLY A 221 6.76 12.91 -7.75
CA GLY A 221 5.68 13.38 -6.88
C GLY A 221 6.13 13.99 -5.55
N GLY A 222 5.20 14.11 -4.60
CA GLY A 222 5.36 14.81 -3.33
C GLY A 222 6.06 14.04 -2.20
N ALA A 223 5.32 13.61 -1.19
CA ALA A 223 5.86 13.08 0.06
C ALA A 223 6.22 11.58 0.01
N ALA A 224 5.44 10.75 -0.67
CA ALA A 224 5.61 9.30 -0.66
C ALA A 224 5.17 8.63 -1.97
N ALA A 225 5.83 7.52 -2.31
CA ALA A 225 5.35 6.62 -3.37
C ALA A 225 4.11 5.88 -2.90
N PHE A 226 4.19 5.32 -1.69
CA PHE A 226 3.07 4.70 -1.00
C PHE A 226 2.94 5.30 0.40
N TYR A 227 1.74 5.72 0.77
CA TYR A 227 1.40 6.10 2.13
C TYR A 227 0.30 5.17 2.65
N ILE A 228 0.52 4.51 3.78
CA ILE A 228 -0.35 3.45 4.32
C ILE A 228 -0.73 3.81 5.77
N LYS A 229 -1.92 4.36 5.97
CA LYS A 229 -2.39 4.85 7.28
C LYS A 229 -3.63 4.08 7.76
N HIS A 230 -3.49 3.33 8.85
CA HIS A 230 -4.53 2.44 9.38
C HIS A 230 -5.07 1.46 8.32
N ALA A 231 -4.17 0.88 7.52
CA ALA A 231 -4.54 0.04 6.38
C ALA A 231 -3.91 -1.36 6.49
N PRO A 232 -4.41 -2.22 7.41
CA PRO A 232 -3.82 -3.53 7.64
C PRO A 232 -4.00 -4.47 6.44
N GLU A 233 -3.15 -5.49 6.41
CA GLU A 233 -3.18 -6.57 5.41
C GLU A 233 -2.96 -6.09 3.96
N THR A 234 -2.48 -4.86 3.78
CA THR A 234 -2.07 -4.34 2.48
C THR A 234 -0.87 -5.13 1.94
N VAL A 235 -0.90 -5.45 0.65
CA VAL A 235 0.16 -6.21 -0.03
C VAL A 235 0.74 -5.36 -1.15
N LEU A 236 2.03 -5.10 -1.10
CA LEU A 236 2.77 -4.48 -2.20
C LEU A 236 3.75 -5.53 -2.72
N SER A 237 3.59 -6.02 -3.95
CA SER A 237 4.54 -6.96 -4.54
C SER A 237 5.08 -6.59 -5.92
N GLU A 238 6.36 -6.93 -6.14
CA GLU A 238 7.01 -6.81 -7.45
C GLU A 238 6.99 -5.37 -8.02
N ASN A 239 6.88 -4.35 -7.17
CA ASN A 239 6.82 -2.96 -7.62
C ASN A 239 8.22 -2.38 -7.82
N GLU A 240 8.37 -1.49 -8.81
CA GLU A 240 9.55 -0.67 -9.02
C GLU A 240 9.29 0.74 -8.50
N ILE A 241 10.03 1.15 -7.47
CA ILE A 241 9.82 2.42 -6.77
C ILE A 241 11.13 3.22 -6.83
N SER A 242 11.06 4.47 -7.27
CA SER A 242 12.18 5.39 -7.16
C SER A 242 11.86 6.60 -6.29
N ASP A 243 12.91 7.21 -5.72
CA ASP A 243 13.00 8.59 -5.18
C ASP A 243 12.06 9.01 -4.03
N ARG A 244 10.98 8.27 -3.76
CA ARG A 244 10.07 8.49 -2.63
C ARG A 244 9.90 7.23 -1.78
N PRO A 245 9.72 7.37 -0.45
CA PRO A 245 9.62 6.23 0.44
C PRO A 245 8.27 5.51 0.34
N ILE A 246 8.25 4.28 0.87
CA ILE A 246 7.03 3.64 1.36
C ILE A 246 6.87 4.04 2.83
N GLN A 247 5.77 4.73 3.17
CA GLN A 247 5.47 5.19 4.52
C GLN A 247 4.30 4.41 5.13
N LEU A 248 4.52 3.75 6.26
CA LEU A 248 3.50 3.02 7.02
C LEU A 248 3.26 3.70 8.36
N ARG A 249 1.98 3.96 8.69
CA ARG A 249 1.60 4.63 9.93
C ARG A 249 0.36 4.05 10.59
N GLY A 250 0.32 4.17 11.92
CA GLY A 250 -0.82 3.75 12.73
C GLY A 250 -1.05 2.24 12.63
N ARG A 251 -2.32 1.83 12.72
CA ARG A 251 -2.78 0.43 12.71
C ARG A 251 -2.71 -0.19 11.31
N SER A 252 -1.51 -0.21 10.73
CA SER A 252 -1.19 -0.79 9.43
C SER A 252 -0.54 -2.16 9.63
N ASP A 253 -1.29 -3.05 10.27
CA ASP A 253 -0.79 -4.34 10.74
C ASP A 253 -0.69 -5.36 9.60
N ARG A 254 0.23 -6.32 9.71
CA ARG A 254 0.36 -7.43 8.75
C ARG A 254 0.51 -6.98 7.29
N VAL A 255 1.06 -5.79 7.06
CA VAL A 255 1.42 -5.33 5.71
C VAL A 255 2.56 -6.19 5.18
N ARG A 256 2.47 -6.56 3.89
CA ARG A 256 3.46 -7.40 3.21
C ARG A 256 4.09 -6.63 2.05
N LEU A 257 5.41 -6.48 2.08
CA LEU A 257 6.21 -5.92 1.00
C LEU A 257 7.05 -7.05 0.40
N VAL A 258 6.68 -7.55 -0.77
CA VAL A 258 7.25 -8.77 -1.37
C VAL A 258 7.95 -8.45 -2.70
N ASP A 259 9.23 -8.76 -2.84
CA ASP A 259 9.96 -8.64 -4.11
C ASP A 259 9.94 -7.25 -4.77
N ASN A 260 9.80 -6.19 -3.97
CA ASN A 260 9.85 -4.82 -4.46
C ASN A 260 11.30 -4.38 -4.72
N ARG A 261 11.50 -3.52 -5.72
CA ARG A 261 12.77 -2.87 -6.05
C ARG A 261 12.68 -1.37 -5.77
N LEU A 262 13.37 -0.92 -4.73
CA LEU A 262 13.41 0.48 -4.30
C LEU A 262 14.77 1.09 -4.66
N ARG A 263 14.78 2.19 -5.42
CA ARG A 263 15.97 2.95 -5.81
C ARG A 263 15.91 4.38 -5.28
N LYS A 264 16.93 4.83 -4.55
CA LYS A 264 16.92 6.13 -3.84
C LYS A 264 15.66 6.26 -2.97
N SER A 265 15.23 5.17 -2.35
CA SER A 265 13.96 5.07 -1.63
C SER A 265 14.14 4.18 -0.40
N SER A 266 13.27 4.34 0.59
CA SER A 266 13.30 3.62 1.86
C SER A 266 11.93 3.11 2.25
N VAL A 267 11.90 2.25 3.27
CA VAL A 267 10.69 1.84 3.96
C VAL A 267 10.69 2.45 5.36
N ASN A 268 9.66 3.23 5.69
CA ASN A 268 9.53 3.95 6.95
C ASN A 268 8.28 3.45 7.70
N LEU A 269 8.43 2.97 8.93
CA LEU A 269 7.33 2.54 9.80
C LEU A 269 7.30 3.42 11.04
N GLU A 270 6.17 4.07 11.30
CA GLU A 270 6.04 5.06 12.38
C GLU A 270 4.70 4.97 13.11
N PRO A 271 4.64 5.38 14.40
CA PRO A 271 3.38 5.50 15.10
C PRO A 271 2.48 6.59 14.50
N PHE A 272 1.19 6.46 14.74
CA PHE A 272 0.23 7.54 14.59
C PHE A 272 -0.70 7.55 15.79
N LYS A 273 -0.54 8.57 16.66
CA LYS A 273 -1.14 8.58 18.00
C LYS A 273 -0.68 7.33 18.76
N ASP A 274 -1.60 6.60 19.38
CA ASP A 274 -1.30 5.39 20.16
C ASP A 274 -1.20 4.12 19.29
N ASP A 275 -1.53 4.20 18.01
CA ASP A 275 -1.45 3.08 17.08
C ASP A 275 -0.03 2.97 16.50
N VAL A 276 0.51 1.75 16.47
CA VAL A 276 1.82 1.43 15.87
C VAL A 276 1.69 0.34 14.80
N PRO A 277 2.47 0.38 13.71
CA PRO A 277 2.52 -0.72 12.75
C PRO A 277 3.03 -1.99 13.43
N GLU A 278 2.26 -3.09 13.32
CA GLU A 278 2.63 -4.37 13.90
C GLU A 278 2.59 -5.52 12.90
N GLY A 279 3.59 -6.40 12.97
CA GLY A 279 3.58 -7.63 12.20
C GLY A 279 3.90 -7.43 10.71
N VAL A 280 4.59 -6.36 10.35
CA VAL A 280 4.96 -6.05 8.96
C VAL A 280 6.04 -7.00 8.47
N ARG A 281 5.90 -7.51 7.24
CA ARG A 281 6.88 -8.40 6.59
C ARG A 281 7.42 -7.76 5.31
N ILE A 282 8.74 -7.65 5.23
CA ILE A 282 9.50 -7.19 4.07
C ILE A 282 10.32 -8.38 3.59
N SER A 283 10.04 -8.90 2.40
CA SER A 283 10.68 -10.14 1.93
C SER A 283 11.12 -10.04 0.48
N GLY A 284 12.32 -10.52 0.17
CA GLY A 284 12.85 -10.53 -1.19
C GLY A 284 13.21 -9.14 -1.73
N GLY A 285 13.40 -9.04 -3.04
CA GLY A 285 13.63 -7.75 -3.71
C GLY A 285 14.95 -7.05 -3.35
N GLN A 286 14.96 -5.72 -3.51
CA GLN A 286 16.14 -4.87 -3.30
C GLN A 286 15.75 -3.48 -2.80
N ILE A 287 16.51 -2.94 -1.85
CA ILE A 287 16.40 -1.56 -1.38
C ILE A 287 17.76 -0.88 -1.48
N GLU A 288 17.81 0.22 -2.24
CA GLU A 288 18.98 1.05 -2.44
C GLU A 288 18.64 2.48 -2.04
N THR A 289 19.38 3.05 -1.08
CA THR A 289 19.23 4.47 -0.71
C THR A 289 20.57 5.10 -0.32
N PRO A 290 20.99 6.19 -0.99
CA PRO A 290 22.22 6.87 -0.63
C PRO A 290 22.05 7.66 0.67
N GLY A 291 22.96 7.45 1.62
CA GLY A 291 23.12 8.30 2.80
C GLY A 291 22.22 7.99 4.00
N HIS A 292 21.20 7.16 3.86
CA HIS A 292 20.25 6.82 4.94
C HIS A 292 20.08 5.31 5.10
N ALA A 293 19.34 4.92 6.14
CA ALA A 293 18.97 3.53 6.35
C ALA A 293 17.90 3.08 5.34
N CYS A 294 18.00 1.85 4.83
CA CYS A 294 17.01 1.29 3.90
C CYS A 294 15.64 1.06 4.56
N VAL A 295 15.64 0.59 5.82
CA VAL A 295 14.42 0.36 6.61
C VAL A 295 14.53 1.15 7.91
N ARG A 296 13.56 2.01 8.18
CA ARG A 296 13.50 2.87 9.38
C ARG A 296 12.29 2.51 10.22
N LEU A 297 12.52 2.20 11.48
CA LEU A 297 11.51 1.68 12.39
C LEU A 297 11.43 2.53 13.64
N ARG A 298 10.29 3.20 13.80
CA ARG A 298 9.96 3.98 14.99
C ARG A 298 8.77 3.35 15.69
N GLY A 299 8.99 2.75 16.86
CA GLY A 299 7.93 2.10 17.66
C GLY A 299 7.22 0.91 17.00
N ALA A 300 7.59 0.54 15.76
CA ALA A 300 7.01 -0.57 15.03
C ALA A 300 7.42 -1.91 15.66
N ARG A 301 6.49 -2.86 15.73
CA ARG A 301 6.70 -4.12 16.48
C ARG A 301 6.57 -5.32 15.57
N LYS A 302 7.31 -6.39 15.91
CA LYS A 302 7.26 -7.67 15.20
C LYS A 302 7.47 -7.44 13.69
N VAL A 303 8.52 -6.72 13.32
CA VAL A 303 8.85 -6.50 11.91
C VAL A 303 9.77 -7.62 11.43
N TRP A 304 9.50 -8.20 10.27
CA TRP A 304 10.35 -9.22 9.65
C TRP A 304 10.94 -8.70 8.35
N VAL A 305 12.25 -8.87 8.19
CA VAL A 305 13.01 -8.48 7.00
C VAL A 305 13.81 -9.69 6.52
N GLU A 306 13.44 -10.25 5.39
CA GLU A 306 13.93 -11.55 4.93
C GLU A 306 14.40 -11.50 3.48
N ASN A 307 15.61 -11.98 3.19
CA ASN A 307 16.10 -12.13 1.81
C ASN A 307 16.09 -10.83 0.98
N VAL A 308 16.17 -9.65 1.61
CA VAL A 308 16.14 -8.33 0.95
C VAL A 308 17.54 -7.87 0.62
N LYS A 309 17.89 -7.60 -0.64
CA LYS A 309 19.22 -7.06 -0.98
C LYS A 309 19.33 -5.58 -0.59
N PHE A 310 20.30 -5.24 0.26
CA PHE A 310 20.52 -3.87 0.74
C PHE A 310 21.72 -3.19 0.07
N SER A 311 21.55 -1.93 -0.32
CA SER A 311 22.62 -1.04 -0.75
C SER A 311 22.41 0.36 -0.16
N CYS A 312 22.79 0.51 1.11
CA CYS A 312 22.56 1.73 1.90
C CYS A 312 23.57 1.89 3.03
N ARG A 313 23.63 3.10 3.58
CA ARG A 313 24.45 3.42 4.75
C ARG A 313 23.63 3.02 5.99
N GLY A 314 23.70 1.73 6.36
CA GLY A 314 22.85 1.10 7.38
C GLY A 314 21.68 0.35 6.75
N SER A 315 21.56 -0.96 6.97
CA SER A 315 20.42 -1.73 6.45
C SER A 315 19.14 -1.36 7.18
N VAL A 316 19.21 -1.29 8.51
CA VAL A 316 18.05 -1.07 9.38
C VAL A 316 18.37 -0.01 10.44
N SER A 317 17.44 0.90 10.71
CA SER A 317 17.46 1.81 11.87
C SER A 317 16.28 1.52 12.79
N VAL A 318 16.53 1.48 14.09
CA VAL A 318 15.49 1.28 15.12
C VAL A 318 15.50 2.41 16.16
N GLU A 319 14.31 2.84 16.53
CA GLU A 319 14.07 3.79 17.63
C GLU A 319 12.71 3.56 18.32
N GLN A 320 12.53 4.18 19.49
CA GLN A 320 11.27 4.22 20.25
C GLN A 320 10.66 2.85 20.58
N GLY A 321 11.49 1.87 20.92
CA GLY A 321 11.08 0.52 21.27
C GLY A 321 10.73 -0.36 20.07
N ALA A 322 11.19 0.01 18.87
CA ALA A 322 10.99 -0.81 17.68
C ALA A 322 11.65 -2.20 17.82
N ASP A 323 11.01 -3.24 17.27
CA ASP A 323 11.49 -4.62 17.26
C ASP A 323 11.46 -5.21 15.85
N VAL A 324 12.61 -5.69 15.39
CA VAL A 324 12.80 -6.24 14.05
C VAL A 324 13.63 -7.50 14.05
N ARG A 325 13.26 -8.42 13.16
CA ARG A 325 13.98 -9.66 12.89
C ARG A 325 14.50 -9.66 11.46
N VAL A 326 15.81 -9.87 11.28
CA VAL A 326 16.51 -9.75 9.99
C VAL A 326 17.24 -11.04 9.63
N THR A 327 17.13 -11.54 8.41
CA THR A 327 17.93 -12.71 7.95
C THR A 327 19.32 -12.31 7.47
N LEU A 328 20.30 -13.20 7.68
CA LEU A 328 21.73 -12.95 7.48
C LEU A 328 22.18 -12.44 6.11
N ASP A 329 21.62 -12.99 5.03
CA ASP A 329 22.34 -13.06 3.75
C ASP A 329 22.57 -11.71 3.06
N SER A 330 21.93 -10.68 3.58
CA SER A 330 21.96 -9.34 3.03
C SER A 330 22.06 -8.24 4.08
N PHE A 331 22.07 -8.60 5.37
CA PHE A 331 22.13 -7.64 6.46
C PHE A 331 23.57 -7.25 6.76
N THR A 332 23.90 -5.96 6.61
CA THR A 332 25.27 -5.46 6.80
C THR A 332 25.44 -4.69 8.11
N GLU A 333 24.45 -3.89 8.51
CA GLU A 333 24.55 -2.97 9.64
C GLU A 333 23.16 -2.62 10.19
N ALA A 334 23.03 -2.60 11.52
CA ALA A 334 21.92 -1.96 12.23
C ALA A 334 22.37 -0.66 12.88
N ARG A 335 21.45 0.30 12.96
CA ARG A 335 21.62 1.56 13.66
C ARG A 335 20.63 1.69 14.80
N CYS A 336 21.15 2.06 15.95
CA CYS A 336 20.38 2.37 17.14
C CYS A 336 20.23 3.90 17.22
N GLU A 337 19.12 4.45 16.69
CA GLU A 337 18.75 5.87 16.83
C GLU A 337 17.93 6.12 18.13
N GLY A 338 17.65 5.05 18.88
CA GLY A 338 16.99 5.10 20.18
C GLY A 338 16.79 3.69 20.76
N THR A 339 15.85 3.55 21.69
CA THR A 339 15.51 2.23 22.25
C THR A 339 14.95 1.30 21.17
N GLY A 340 15.28 0.02 21.24
CA GLY A 340 14.76 -0.98 20.30
C GLY A 340 15.52 -2.30 20.35
N ALA A 341 15.16 -3.23 19.48
CA ALA A 341 15.84 -4.51 19.33
C ALA A 341 15.95 -4.92 17.86
N VAL A 342 17.13 -5.42 17.50
CA VAL A 342 17.38 -6.06 16.20
C VAL A 342 17.81 -7.49 16.46
N THR A 343 16.96 -8.45 16.09
CA THR A 343 17.25 -9.87 16.21
C THR A 343 17.68 -10.43 14.86
N GLN A 344 18.89 -10.96 14.81
CA GLN A 344 19.43 -11.62 13.64
C GLN A 344 18.92 -13.07 13.57
N LEU A 345 18.44 -13.47 12.40
CA LEU A 345 17.87 -14.77 12.12
C LEU A 345 18.80 -15.57 11.20
N GLY A 346 19.11 -16.80 11.59
CA GLY A 346 19.81 -17.79 10.79
C GLY A 346 18.84 -18.82 10.24
N TYR A 347 19.15 -19.34 9.06
CA TYR A 347 18.51 -20.53 8.52
C TYR A 347 19.34 -21.75 8.89
N LEU A 348 18.72 -22.70 9.58
CA LEU A 348 19.25 -24.03 9.80
C LEU A 348 18.53 -24.98 8.84
N GLU A 349 19.25 -25.47 7.84
CA GLU A 349 18.83 -26.64 7.07
C GLU A 349 19.50 -27.86 7.69
N GLN A 350 18.70 -28.82 8.16
CA GLN A 350 19.19 -30.12 8.60
C GLN A 350 18.66 -31.18 7.65
N ARG A 351 19.54 -32.04 7.16
CA ARG A 351 19.16 -33.16 6.29
C ARG A 351 19.38 -34.49 7.00
N PHE A 352 18.30 -35.25 7.11
CA PHE A 352 18.25 -36.60 7.63
C PHE A 352 18.41 -37.58 6.48
N VAL A 353 19.45 -38.41 6.53
CA VAL A 353 19.72 -39.42 5.53
C VAL A 353 19.87 -40.80 6.15
N ASP A 354 19.51 -41.84 5.39
CA ASP A 354 19.74 -43.23 5.75
C ASP A 354 21.21 -43.63 5.52
N ALA A 355 21.51 -44.91 5.74
CA ALA A 355 22.86 -45.46 5.57
C ALA A 355 23.36 -45.39 4.11
N GLN A 356 22.46 -45.24 3.13
CA GLN A 356 22.75 -45.11 1.71
C GLN A 356 22.81 -43.64 1.28
N GLY A 357 22.60 -42.69 2.19
CA GLY A 357 22.56 -41.26 1.90
C GLY A 357 21.21 -40.78 1.31
N ALA A 358 20.20 -41.64 1.25
CA ALA A 358 18.87 -41.25 0.78
C ALA A 358 18.10 -40.50 1.89
N GLY A 359 17.31 -39.51 1.50
CA GLY A 359 16.56 -38.67 2.44
C GLY A 359 15.52 -39.45 3.25
N VAL A 360 15.48 -39.22 4.56
CA VAL A 360 14.51 -39.86 5.47
C VAL A 360 13.41 -38.86 5.83
N GLY A 361 12.25 -39.01 5.21
CA GLY A 361 11.09 -38.16 5.49
C GLY A 361 10.32 -38.51 6.75
N GLY A 362 9.56 -37.54 7.27
CA GLY A 362 8.68 -37.71 8.43
C GLY A 362 9.38 -37.71 9.79
N VAL A 363 10.69 -37.46 9.85
CA VAL A 363 11.48 -37.38 11.09
C VAL A 363 11.06 -36.15 11.87
N THR A 364 10.46 -36.34 13.05
CA THR A 364 10.14 -35.23 13.95
C THR A 364 11.41 -34.75 14.66
N VAL A 365 11.73 -33.47 14.50
CA VAL A 365 12.87 -32.82 15.20
C VAL A 365 12.33 -32.13 16.43
N LEU A 366 13.04 -32.25 17.56
CA LEU A 366 12.67 -31.63 18.83
C LEU A 366 13.89 -30.85 19.37
N ASP A 367 13.69 -29.72 20.05
CA ASP A 367 14.77 -29.13 20.85
C ASP A 367 15.07 -29.94 22.12
N ASN A 368 16.10 -29.49 22.84
CA ASN A 368 16.41 -29.91 24.20
C ASN A 368 15.26 -29.74 25.20
N GLN A 369 14.24 -28.93 24.92
CA GLN A 369 13.02 -28.80 25.74
C GLN A 369 11.90 -29.74 25.28
N GLY A 370 12.12 -30.52 24.22
CA GLY A 370 11.13 -31.43 23.65
C GLY A 370 10.07 -30.73 22.78
N VAL A 371 10.23 -29.45 22.46
CA VAL A 371 9.34 -28.72 21.57
C VAL A 371 9.64 -29.12 20.13
N SER A 372 8.60 -29.48 19.38
CA SER A 372 8.74 -29.87 17.98
C SER A 372 9.15 -28.71 17.08
N TRP A 373 10.20 -28.94 16.31
CA TRP A 373 10.73 -28.04 15.29
C TRP A 373 10.14 -28.30 13.91
N GLY A 374 9.32 -29.36 13.78
CA GLY A 374 8.74 -29.80 12.52
C GLY A 374 9.08 -31.24 12.20
N LYS A 375 8.62 -31.68 11.02
CA LYS A 375 8.96 -32.99 10.45
C LYS A 375 9.79 -32.80 9.19
N SER A 376 10.73 -33.71 8.95
CA SER A 376 11.47 -33.71 7.69
C SER A 376 10.54 -33.92 6.50
N SER A 377 10.79 -33.20 5.42
CA SER A 377 10.22 -33.44 4.09
C SER A 377 10.64 -34.81 3.56
N SER A 378 10.01 -35.28 2.48
CA SER A 378 10.30 -36.57 1.86
C SER A 378 11.77 -36.77 1.45
N ASP A 379 12.52 -35.70 1.19
CA ASP A 379 13.96 -35.74 0.89
C ASP A 379 14.85 -35.60 2.14
N GLY A 380 14.24 -35.67 3.32
CA GLY A 380 14.89 -35.66 4.62
C GLY A 380 15.22 -34.26 5.15
N ARG A 381 14.75 -33.18 4.55
CA ARG A 381 15.09 -31.83 5.01
C ARG A 381 14.16 -31.28 6.08
N VAL A 382 14.73 -30.61 7.06
CA VAL A 382 14.04 -29.73 8.00
C VAL A 382 14.69 -28.36 7.90
N GLU A 383 13.91 -27.35 7.57
CA GLU A 383 14.34 -25.96 7.54
C GLU A 383 13.75 -25.22 8.74
N ARG A 384 14.60 -24.48 9.46
CA ARG A 384 14.16 -23.65 10.57
C ARG A 384 14.84 -22.30 10.57
N VAL A 385 14.08 -21.29 11.00
CA VAL A 385 14.59 -19.96 11.29
C VAL A 385 14.86 -19.85 12.78
N LEU A 386 16.11 -19.60 13.16
CA LEU A 386 16.55 -19.51 14.55
C LEU A 386 17.09 -18.11 14.85
N PRO A 387 16.80 -17.50 16.02
CA PRO A 387 17.50 -16.31 16.45
C PRO A 387 18.97 -16.67 16.74
N LEU A 388 19.90 -15.95 16.12
CA LEU A 388 21.35 -16.15 16.33
C LEU A 388 21.91 -15.17 17.36
N ALA A 389 21.49 -13.91 17.25
CA ALA A 389 21.93 -12.83 18.12
C ALA A 389 20.84 -11.76 18.20
N THR A 390 20.78 -11.06 19.32
CA THR A 390 19.91 -9.89 19.49
C THR A 390 20.75 -8.71 19.95
N LEU A 391 20.73 -7.64 19.16
CA LEU A 391 21.24 -6.33 19.56
C LEU A 391 20.11 -5.57 20.23
N THR A 392 20.29 -5.27 21.52
CA THR A 392 19.40 -4.36 22.26
C THR A 392 19.95 -2.95 22.15
N CYS A 393 19.19 -2.06 21.53
CA CYS A 393 19.59 -0.66 21.36
C CYS A 393 19.26 0.15 22.63
N PRO A 394 20.27 0.78 23.27
CA PRO A 394 20.05 1.61 24.44
C PRO A 394 19.39 2.95 24.08
N ALA A 395 18.89 3.69 25.06
CA ALA A 395 18.25 4.99 24.86
C ALA A 395 19.21 6.12 24.42
N ARG A 396 20.51 5.85 24.28
CA ARG A 396 21.52 6.82 23.82
C ARG A 396 22.05 6.39 22.45
N ASP A 397 22.28 7.35 21.56
CA ASP A 397 22.91 7.12 20.26
C ASP A 397 24.26 6.43 20.44
N VAL A 398 24.28 5.13 20.21
CA VAL A 398 25.51 4.34 20.10
C VAL A 398 25.48 3.74 18.71
N SER A 399 26.31 4.26 17.80
CA SER A 399 26.57 3.58 16.54
C SER A 399 27.41 2.34 16.85
N SER A 400 26.75 1.22 17.13
CA SER A 400 27.44 -0.05 17.28
C SER A 400 27.65 -0.67 15.90
N THR A 401 28.90 -0.63 15.43
CA THR A 401 29.34 -1.43 14.28
C THR A 401 29.66 -2.83 14.79
N GLY A 402 28.79 -3.81 14.58
CA GLY A 402 29.22 -5.21 14.66
C GLY A 402 28.22 -6.21 15.21
N LEU A 403 27.27 -6.61 14.36
CA LEU A 403 26.85 -8.01 14.34
C LEU A 403 27.43 -8.61 13.06
N ARG A 404 28.52 -9.37 13.18
CA ARG A 404 29.03 -10.23 12.10
C ARG A 404 28.59 -11.65 12.42
N ALA A 405 27.88 -12.27 11.50
CA ALA A 405 27.46 -13.67 11.64
C ALA A 405 27.97 -14.48 10.45
N SER A 406 28.35 -15.72 10.74
CA SER A 406 28.81 -16.71 9.75
C SER A 406 27.73 -17.79 9.56
N ARG A 407 27.59 -18.29 8.33
CA ARG A 407 26.78 -19.49 8.02
C ARG A 407 27.59 -20.75 8.32
N GLY A 408 26.93 -21.78 8.87
CA GLY A 408 27.47 -23.14 8.98
C GLY A 408 26.48 -24.16 8.40
N THR A 409 26.98 -25.19 7.72
CA THR A 409 26.17 -26.34 7.25
C THR A 409 26.50 -27.55 8.10
N TRP A 410 25.49 -28.29 8.56
CA TRP A 410 25.66 -29.47 9.40
C TRP A 410 24.99 -30.68 8.76
N THR A 411 25.70 -31.81 8.68
CA THR A 411 25.17 -33.09 8.19
C THR A 411 25.38 -34.14 9.29
N GLU A 412 24.30 -34.76 9.76
CA GLU A 412 24.37 -35.85 10.74
C GLU A 412 23.80 -37.15 10.16
N PRO A 413 24.56 -38.26 10.16
CA PRO A 413 24.02 -39.57 9.80
C PRO A 413 23.08 -40.08 10.90
N LEU A 414 21.89 -40.55 10.53
CA LEU A 414 20.95 -41.13 11.48
C LEU A 414 21.39 -42.55 11.88
N ASN A 415 21.45 -42.82 13.20
CA ASN A 415 21.52 -44.18 13.72
C ASN A 415 20.09 -44.76 13.79
N PRO A 416 19.74 -45.79 13.01
CA PRO A 416 18.36 -46.29 12.86
C PRO A 416 17.74 -46.87 14.15
N LYS A 417 18.48 -46.98 15.25
CA LYS A 417 17.97 -47.46 16.55
C LYS A 417 17.50 -46.33 17.49
N ALA A 418 17.75 -45.06 17.19
CA ALA A 418 17.34 -43.94 18.01
C ALA A 418 16.15 -43.20 17.37
N GLY A 419 14.93 -43.48 17.82
CA GLY A 419 13.71 -42.78 17.35
C GLY A 419 13.61 -41.31 17.75
N LYS A 420 14.69 -40.71 18.27
CA LYS A 420 14.75 -39.33 18.78
C LYS A 420 16.19 -38.81 18.68
N VAL A 421 16.39 -37.73 17.93
CA VAL A 421 17.64 -36.95 17.91
C VAL A 421 17.43 -35.72 18.79
N VAL A 422 18.31 -35.50 19.78
CA VAL A 422 18.28 -34.33 20.66
C VAL A 422 19.49 -33.46 20.31
N LEU A 423 19.22 -32.24 19.83
CA LEU A 423 20.28 -31.28 19.52
C LEU A 423 20.70 -30.54 20.80
N VAL A 424 22.01 -30.46 21.02
CA VAL A 424 22.62 -29.61 22.05
C VAL A 424 23.28 -28.43 21.33
N PRO A 425 22.89 -27.16 21.59
CA PRO A 425 23.57 -26.01 21.00
C PRO A 425 25.04 -26.00 21.44
N VAL A 426 25.95 -25.91 20.49
CA VAL A 426 27.36 -25.63 20.78
C VAL A 426 27.46 -24.13 21.04
N GLU A 427 27.91 -23.72 22.23
CA GLU A 427 28.24 -22.31 22.47
C GLU A 427 29.25 -21.85 21.42
N PRO A 428 29.06 -20.68 20.79
CA PRO A 428 30.08 -20.15 19.90
C PRO A 428 31.38 -20.02 20.69
N ALA A 429 32.46 -20.62 20.19
CA ALA A 429 33.79 -20.48 20.76
C ALA A 429 34.04 -18.99 21.01
N GLY A 430 34.34 -18.64 22.26
CA GLY A 430 34.41 -17.26 22.74
C GLY A 430 35.15 -16.36 21.75
N ALA A 431 34.51 -15.25 21.37
CA ALA A 431 35.19 -14.20 20.65
C ALA A 431 36.32 -13.66 21.55
N ASP A 432 37.56 -13.82 21.10
CA ASP A 432 38.70 -13.11 21.67
C ASP A 432 38.36 -11.62 21.72
N GLN A 433 38.39 -11.06 22.93
CA GLN A 433 38.27 -9.63 23.16
C GLN A 433 39.59 -8.99 22.71
N GLY A 434 39.60 -8.46 21.47
CA GLY A 434 40.68 -7.64 20.91
C GLY A 434 40.16 -6.28 20.49
#